data_AF-A0A1Y1R9G9-F1
#
_entry.id   AF-A0A1Y1R9G9-F1
#
_cell.length_a   1.000
_cell.length_b   1.000
_cell.length_c   1.000
_cell.angle_alpha   90.00
_cell.angle_beta   90.00
_cell.angle_gamma   90.00
#
_symmetry.space_group_name_H-M   'P 1'
#
loop_
_entity.id
_entity.type
_entity.pdbx_description
1 polymer ?
#
loop_
_entity_poly.entity_id
_entity_poly.type
_entity_poly.pdbx_seq_one_letter_code
_entity_poly.pdbx_strand_id
1 'polypeptide(L)'
;MLDIHVSLMLFVLVLFLALLVVLNRMLYKPLIKFMDDRDHAIANDLKAARNLSGNSEALLAEAEEILDEARSKASEIRQKSIDEAKALAESKAESKRAELDAEYNSFIENLQSEKETLRNSLLSQMPLFKESLKAKFSKL
;
A
#
# COMPACT_ATOMS: atom_id res chain seq x y z
N MET A 1 -22.76 55.84 -81.37
CA MET A 1 -21.48 55.24 -81.79
C MET A 1 -20.70 54.97 -80.52
N LEU A 2 -20.27 53.73 -80.31
CA LEU A 2 -19.33 53.40 -79.23
C LEU A 2 -17.95 53.85 -79.70
N ASP A 3 -17.52 55.04 -79.30
CA ASP A 3 -16.12 55.44 -79.47
C ASP A 3 -15.28 54.66 -78.45
N ILE A 4 -14.80 53.50 -78.88
CA ILE A 4 -13.94 52.63 -78.08
C ILE A 4 -12.55 53.28 -78.06
N HIS A 5 -12.28 54.03 -76.99
CA HIS A 5 -10.95 54.56 -76.72
C HIS A 5 -10.07 53.46 -76.12
N VAL A 6 -9.30 52.76 -76.97
CA VAL A 6 -8.38 51.68 -76.59
C VAL A 6 -7.44 52.11 -75.45
N SER A 7 -7.01 53.37 -75.44
CA SER A 7 -6.17 53.95 -74.37
C SER A 7 -6.86 53.98 -73.01
N LEU A 8 -8.17 54.30 -72.96
CA LEU A 8 -8.95 54.31 -71.72
C LEU A 8 -9.12 52.88 -71.19
N MET A 9 -9.37 51.93 -72.08
CA MET A 9 -9.51 50.51 -71.73
C MET A 9 -8.21 49.94 -71.17
N LEU A 10 -7.06 50.28 -71.77
CA LEU A 10 -5.74 49.89 -71.24
C LEU A 10 -5.48 50.51 -69.86
N PHE A 11 -5.82 51.77 -69.66
CA PHE A 11 -5.65 52.43 -68.35
C PHE A 11 -6.50 51.76 -67.26
N VAL A 12 -7.78 51.47 -67.55
CA VAL A 12 -8.68 50.76 -66.64
C VAL A 12 -8.17 49.35 -66.34
N LEU A 13 -7.63 48.63 -67.34
CA LEU A 13 -7.03 47.31 -67.14
C LEU A 13 -5.82 47.37 -66.21
N VAL A 14 -4.93 48.34 -66.40
CA VAL A 14 -3.75 48.53 -65.54
C VAL A 14 -4.18 48.88 -64.11
N LEU A 15 -5.18 49.77 -63.95
CA LEU A 15 -5.73 50.14 -62.65
C LEU A 15 -6.37 48.93 -61.95
N PHE A 16 -7.12 48.11 -62.68
CA PHE A 16 -7.73 46.89 -62.16
C PHE A 16 -6.69 45.86 -61.71
N LEU A 17 -5.64 45.64 -62.52
CA LEU A 17 -4.54 44.76 -62.15
C LEU A 17 -3.77 45.28 -60.93
N ALA A 18 -3.51 46.59 -60.86
CA ALA A 18 -2.90 47.21 -59.69
C ALA A 18 -3.76 47.01 -58.43
N LEU A 19 -5.08 47.20 -58.53
CA LEU A 19 -6.02 46.96 -57.45
C LEU A 19 -6.01 45.49 -57.00
N LEU A 20 -5.99 44.53 -57.93
CA LEU A 20 -5.89 43.10 -57.61
C LEU A 20 -4.62 42.77 -56.83
N VAL A 21 -3.49 43.36 -57.20
CA VAL A 21 -2.22 43.16 -56.48
C VAL A 21 -2.31 43.71 -55.05
N VAL A 22 -2.88 44.90 -54.88
CA VAL A 22 -3.10 45.51 -53.56
C VAL A 22 -4.02 44.64 -52.72
N LEU A 23 -5.15 44.19 -53.27
CA LEU A 23 -6.14 43.38 -52.56
C LEU A 23 -5.61 41.99 -52.20
N ASN A 24 -4.81 41.38 -53.07
CA ASN A 24 -4.12 40.11 -52.79
C ASN A 24 -3.22 40.22 -51.56
N ARG A 25 -2.44 41.30 -51.46
CA ARG A 25 -1.55 41.51 -50.32
C ARG A 25 -2.31 41.93 -49.05
N MET A 26 -3.32 42.78 -49.17
CA MET A 26 -3.99 43.40 -48.03
C MET A 26 -5.13 42.55 -47.45
N LEU A 27 -5.83 41.76 -48.26
CA LEU A 27 -7.05 41.07 -47.84
C LEU A 27 -6.96 39.56 -48.00
N TYR A 28 -6.67 39.06 -49.21
CA TYR A 28 -6.72 37.61 -49.47
C TYR A 28 -5.67 36.83 -48.70
N LYS A 29 -4.41 37.29 -48.68
CA LYS A 29 -3.34 36.64 -47.90
C LYS A 29 -3.64 36.56 -46.40
N PRO A 30 -3.96 37.67 -45.70
CA PRO A 30 -4.27 37.61 -44.28
C PRO A 30 -5.55 36.80 -43.98
N LEU A 31 -6.55 36.83 -44.86
CA LEU A 31 -7.76 36.04 -44.69
C LEU A 31 -7.48 34.53 -44.75
N ILE A 32 -6.75 34.08 -45.78
CA ILE A 32 -6.38 32.67 -45.91
C ILE A 32 -5.51 32.23 -44.74
N LYS A 33 -4.53 33.05 -44.35
CA LYS A 33 -3.70 32.76 -43.17
C LYS A 33 -4.55 32.59 -41.91
N PHE A 34 -5.55 33.44 -41.69
CA PHE A 34 -6.43 33.32 -40.54
C PHE A 34 -7.27 32.03 -40.58
N MET A 35 -7.71 31.59 -41.77
CA MET A 35 -8.40 30.31 -41.92
C MET A 35 -7.47 29.15 -41.59
N ASP A 36 -6.25 29.14 -42.14
CA ASP A 36 -5.23 28.12 -41.86
C ASP A 36 -4.87 28.08 -40.37
N ASP A 37 -4.63 29.24 -39.75
CA ASP A 37 -4.32 29.36 -38.32
C ASP A 37 -5.45 28.78 -37.46
N ARG A 38 -6.72 29.01 -37.85
CA ARG A 38 -7.88 28.43 -37.17
C ARG A 38 -7.98 26.92 -37.34
N ASP A 39 -7.78 26.42 -38.56
CA ASP A 39 -7.84 24.98 -38.83
C ASP A 39 -6.72 24.25 -38.06
N HIS A 40 -5.52 24.85 -38.02
CA HIS A 40 -4.42 24.34 -37.21
C HIS A 40 -4.71 24.37 -35.70
N ALA A 41 -5.30 25.46 -35.19
CA ALA A 41 -5.69 25.56 -33.79
C ALA A 41 -6.72 24.47 -33.42
N ILE A 42 -7.77 24.30 -34.22
CA ILE A 42 -8.80 23.28 -34.00
C ILE A 42 -8.21 21.87 -34.05
N ALA A 43 -7.34 21.59 -35.02
CA ALA A 43 -6.68 20.28 -35.13
C ALA A 43 -5.79 19.99 -33.91
N ASN A 44 -5.07 21.00 -33.42
CA ASN A 44 -4.25 20.88 -32.21
C ASN A 44 -5.09 20.66 -30.96
N ASP A 45 -6.17 21.43 -30.78
CA ASP A 45 -7.07 21.29 -29.63
C ASP A 45 -7.72 19.91 -29.60
N LEU A 46 -8.15 19.40 -30.76
CA LEU A 46 -8.76 18.07 -30.88
C LEU A 46 -7.75 16.95 -30.61
N LYS A 47 -6.49 17.12 -31.05
CA LYS A 47 -5.39 16.19 -30.72
C LYS A 47 -5.05 16.22 -29.24
N ALA A 48 -4.99 17.42 -28.64
CA ALA A 48 -4.74 17.59 -27.21
C ALA A 48 -5.84 16.93 -26.37
N ALA A 49 -7.11 17.15 -26.72
CA ALA A 49 -8.26 16.52 -26.05
C ALA A 49 -8.22 14.98 -26.13
N ARG A 50 -7.91 14.42 -27.31
CA ARG A 50 -7.75 12.97 -27.48
C ARG A 50 -6.59 12.41 -26.64
N ASN A 51 -5.44 13.08 -26.65
CA ASN A 51 -4.30 12.67 -25.84
C ASN A 51 -4.60 12.76 -24.34
N LEU A 52 -5.31 13.81 -23.90
CA LEU A 52 -5.68 13.96 -22.50
C LEU A 52 -6.64 12.85 -22.04
N SER A 53 -7.62 12.49 -22.88
CA SER A 53 -8.54 11.38 -22.62
C SER A 53 -7.80 10.05 -22.53
N GLY A 54 -6.92 9.75 -23.50
CA GLY A 54 -6.15 8.50 -23.50
C GLY A 54 -5.16 8.41 -22.33
N ASN A 55 -4.51 9.53 -21.99
CA ASN A 55 -3.63 9.59 -20.82
C ASN A 55 -4.43 9.44 -19.52
N SER A 56 -5.65 9.99 -19.44
CA SER A 56 -6.50 9.82 -18.26
C SER A 56 -6.91 8.38 -18.05
N GLU A 57 -7.29 7.66 -19.11
CA GLU A 57 -7.61 6.23 -19.02
C GLU A 57 -6.39 5.41 -18.63
N ALA A 58 -5.21 5.69 -19.20
CA ALA A 58 -3.96 5.03 -18.84
C ALA A 58 -3.57 5.27 -17.37
N LEU A 59 -3.70 6.50 -16.88
CA LEU A 59 -3.42 6.85 -15.49
C LEU A 59 -4.41 6.18 -14.52
N LEU A 60 -5.69 6.04 -14.91
CA LEU A 60 -6.67 5.31 -14.11
C LEU A 60 -6.34 3.82 -14.03
N ALA A 61 -5.96 3.19 -15.15
CA ALA A 61 -5.54 1.79 -15.19
C ALA A 61 -4.29 1.55 -14.33
N GLU A 62 -3.28 2.42 -14.42
CA GLU A 62 -2.07 2.34 -13.58
C GLU A 62 -2.40 2.51 -12.10
N ALA A 63 -3.29 3.43 -11.74
CA ALA A 63 -3.74 3.62 -10.37
C ALA A 63 -4.48 2.40 -9.82
N GLU A 64 -5.33 1.75 -10.64
CA GLU A 64 -6.04 0.53 -10.26
C GLU A 64 -5.08 -0.65 -10.05
N GLU A 65 -4.09 -0.81 -10.93
CA GLU A 65 -3.03 -1.82 -10.79
C GLU A 65 -2.22 -1.62 -9.49
N ILE A 66 -1.81 -0.38 -9.20
CA ILE A 66 -1.09 -0.06 -7.96
C ILE A 66 -1.94 -0.36 -6.72
N LEU A 67 -3.24 -0.04 -6.75
CA LEU A 67 -4.15 -0.31 -5.64
C LEU A 67 -4.31 -1.81 -5.39
N ASP A 68 -4.43 -2.61 -6.44
CA ASP A 68 -4.57 -4.06 -6.32
C ASP A 68 -3.27 -4.72 -5.87
N GLU A 69 -2.11 -4.25 -6.37
CA GLU A 69 -0.81 -4.71 -5.88
C GLU A 69 -0.63 -4.37 -4.40
N ALA A 70 -0.98 -3.15 -3.98
CA ALA A 70 -0.93 -2.72 -2.59
C ALA A 70 -1.85 -3.55 -1.69
N ARG A 71 -3.07 -3.87 -2.15
CA ARG A 71 -4.02 -4.76 -1.44
C ARG A 71 -3.45 -6.16 -1.28
N SER A 72 -2.86 -6.72 -2.33
CA SER A 72 -2.27 -8.05 -2.30
C SER A 72 -1.09 -8.11 -1.33
N LYS A 73 -0.15 -7.15 -1.42
CA LYS A 73 0.97 -7.01 -0.47
C LYS A 73 0.48 -6.83 0.97
N ALA A 74 -0.53 -6.01 1.20
CA ALA A 74 -1.10 -5.83 2.54
C ALA A 74 -1.72 -7.12 3.07
N SER A 75 -2.41 -7.90 2.24
CA SER A 75 -2.95 -9.21 2.61
C SER A 75 -1.84 -10.19 2.95
N GLU A 76 -0.77 -10.23 2.15
CA GLU A 76 0.38 -11.11 2.38
C GLU A 76 1.12 -10.76 3.67
N ILE A 77 1.37 -9.47 3.94
CA ILE A 77 1.98 -9.01 5.19
C ILE A 77 1.11 -9.41 6.38
N ARG A 78 -0.20 -9.19 6.28
CA ARG A 78 -1.13 -9.52 7.37
C ARG A 78 -1.14 -11.02 7.65
N GLN A 79 -1.16 -11.85 6.62
CA GLN A 79 -1.11 -13.30 6.75
C GLN A 79 0.21 -13.76 7.37
N LYS A 80 1.35 -13.26 6.87
CA LYS A 80 2.68 -13.54 7.45
C LYS A 80 2.76 -13.16 8.93
N SER A 81 2.26 -11.99 9.31
CA SER A 81 2.25 -11.57 10.71
C SER A 81 1.35 -12.45 11.59
N ILE A 82 0.22 -12.93 11.07
CA ILE A 82 -0.65 -13.88 11.79
C ILE A 82 0.06 -15.22 11.99
N ASP A 83 0.70 -15.74 10.94
CA ASP A 83 1.40 -17.02 10.98
C ASP A 83 2.61 -16.96 11.92
N GLU A 84 3.39 -15.88 11.87
CA GLU A 84 4.50 -15.63 12.81
C GLU A 84 4.01 -15.50 14.26
N ALA A 85 2.92 -14.76 14.49
CA ALA A 85 2.35 -14.62 15.83
C ALA A 85 1.85 -15.97 16.37
N LYS A 86 1.24 -16.80 15.52
CA LYS A 86 0.78 -18.14 15.88
C LYS A 86 1.95 -19.06 16.20
N ALA A 87 2.99 -19.09 15.37
CA ALA A 87 4.19 -19.87 15.61
C ALA A 87 4.90 -19.46 16.92
N LEU A 88 4.97 -18.16 17.20
CA LEU A 88 5.55 -17.64 18.43
C LEU A 88 4.70 -17.99 19.66
N ALA A 89 3.37 -17.96 19.54
CA ALA A 89 2.46 -18.36 20.60
C ALA A 89 2.58 -19.86 20.91
N GLU A 90 2.62 -20.71 19.87
CA GLU A 90 2.82 -22.15 20.01
C GLU A 90 4.18 -22.46 20.67
N SER A 91 5.27 -21.85 20.19
CA SER A 91 6.59 -22.02 20.77
C SER A 91 6.66 -21.58 22.24
N LYS A 92 6.04 -20.44 22.59
CA LYS A 92 5.96 -20.00 23.99
C LYS A 92 5.13 -20.94 24.86
N ALA A 93 4.02 -21.44 24.34
CA ALA A 93 3.18 -22.39 25.07
C ALA A 93 3.91 -23.71 25.31
N GLU A 94 4.65 -24.21 24.32
CA GLU A 94 5.46 -25.42 24.45
C GLU A 94 6.62 -25.22 25.44
N SER A 95 7.36 -24.12 25.34
CA SER A 95 8.41 -23.77 26.31
C SER A 95 7.86 -23.67 27.73
N LYS A 96 6.70 -23.04 27.92
CA LYS A 96 6.07 -22.93 29.25
C LYS A 96 5.59 -24.26 29.78
N ARG A 97 5.08 -25.16 28.93
CA ARG A 97 4.74 -26.53 29.33
C ARG A 97 5.97 -27.30 29.78
N ALA A 98 7.06 -27.24 29.00
CA ALA A 98 8.31 -27.91 29.35
C ALA A 98 8.91 -27.37 30.67
N GLU A 99 8.86 -26.04 30.89
CA GLU A 99 9.26 -25.43 32.17
C GLU A 99 8.39 -25.94 33.33
N LEU A 100 7.06 -25.96 33.17
CA LEU A 100 6.15 -26.45 34.21
C LEU A 100 6.35 -27.94 34.52
N ASP A 101 6.59 -28.76 33.50
CA ASP A 101 6.86 -30.19 33.69
C ASP A 101 8.19 -30.40 34.45
N ALA A 102 9.22 -29.60 34.14
CA ALA A 102 10.49 -29.63 34.85
C ALA A 102 10.35 -29.16 36.30
N GLU A 103 9.64 -28.06 36.54
CA GLU A 103 9.34 -27.56 37.90
C GLU A 103 8.53 -28.58 38.70
N TYR A 104 7.54 -29.22 38.07
CA TYR A 104 6.73 -30.25 38.71
C TYR A 104 7.57 -31.46 39.12
N ASN A 105 8.45 -31.95 38.24
CA ASN A 105 9.34 -33.07 38.56
C ASN A 105 10.29 -32.72 39.72
N SER A 106 10.88 -31.52 39.71
CA SER A 106 11.70 -31.01 40.81
C SER A 106 10.91 -30.90 42.12
N PHE A 107 9.67 -30.42 42.06
CA PHE A 107 8.77 -30.34 43.21
C PHE A 107 8.49 -31.74 43.80
N ILE A 108 8.24 -32.75 42.96
CA ILE A 108 8.03 -34.12 43.41
C ILE A 108 9.29 -34.72 44.06
N GLU A 109 10.48 -34.50 43.49
CA GLU A 109 11.74 -34.93 44.10
C GLU A 109 11.97 -34.28 45.46
N ASN A 110 11.77 -32.96 45.56
CA ASN A 110 11.90 -32.24 46.83
C ASN A 110 10.90 -32.75 47.87
N LEU A 111 9.65 -33.01 47.47
CA LEU A 111 8.62 -33.53 48.37
C LEU A 111 8.93 -34.95 48.87
N GLN A 112 9.56 -35.79 48.03
CA GLN A 112 10.07 -37.10 48.46
C GLN A 112 11.21 -36.95 49.48
N SER A 113 12.16 -36.06 49.22
CA SER A 113 13.27 -35.76 50.15
C SER A 113 12.77 -35.20 51.49
N GLU A 114 11.83 -34.26 51.46
CA GLU A 114 11.18 -33.72 52.67
C GLU A 114 10.42 -34.80 53.44
N LYS A 115 9.75 -35.73 52.75
CA LYS A 115 9.09 -36.87 53.39
C LYS A 115 10.08 -37.80 54.08
N GLU A 116 11.23 -38.08 53.47
CA GLU A 116 12.28 -38.90 54.08
C GLU A 116 12.92 -38.22 55.29
N THR A 117 13.26 -36.93 55.18
CA THR A 117 13.80 -36.16 56.30
C THR A 117 12.81 -36.06 57.46
N LEU A 118 11.52 -35.82 57.19
CA LEU A 118 10.47 -35.83 58.20
C LEU A 118 10.34 -37.21 58.87
N ARG A 119 10.37 -38.30 58.08
CA ARG A 119 10.33 -39.67 58.60
C ARG A 119 11.52 -39.94 59.52
N ASN A 120 12.72 -39.54 59.12
CA ASN A 120 13.93 -39.71 59.91
C ASN A 120 13.89 -38.87 61.21
N SER A 121 13.38 -37.65 61.14
CA SER A 121 13.16 -36.78 62.31
C SER A 121 12.13 -37.36 63.28
N LEU A 122 11.03 -37.93 62.78
CA LEU A 122 10.05 -38.61 63.63
C LEU A 122 10.64 -39.85 64.30
N LEU A 123 11.44 -40.65 63.56
CA LEU A 123 12.11 -41.82 64.11
C LEU A 123 13.14 -41.45 65.19
N SER A 124 13.89 -40.35 65.01
CA SER A 124 14.85 -39.88 66.01
C SER A 124 14.16 -39.30 67.26
N GLN A 125 12.97 -38.72 67.12
CA GLN A 125 12.16 -38.22 68.23
C GLN A 125 11.28 -39.29 68.88
N MET A 126 11.12 -40.47 68.27
CA MET A 126 10.33 -41.59 68.79
C MET A 126 10.69 -42.02 70.23
N PRO A 127 11.97 -42.06 70.66
CA PRO A 127 12.35 -42.37 72.03
C PRO A 127 11.84 -41.32 73.04
N LEU A 128 11.97 -40.03 72.71
CA LEU A 128 11.47 -38.92 73.53
C LEU A 128 9.94 -38.94 73.61
N PHE A 129 9.27 -39.28 72.50
CA PHE A 129 7.83 -39.46 72.46
C PHE A 129 7.39 -40.65 73.34
N LYS A 130 8.13 -41.75 73.31
CA LYS A 130 7.88 -42.93 74.15
C LYS A 130 8.09 -42.64 75.64
N GLU A 131 9.12 -41.87 75.99
CA GLU A 131 9.38 -41.41 77.37
C GLU A 131 8.27 -40.47 77.87
N SER A 132 7.87 -39.49 77.07
CA SER A 132 6.80 -38.55 77.44
C SER A 132 5.44 -39.23 77.58
N LEU A 133 5.12 -40.22 76.75
CA LEU A 133 3.95 -41.08 76.93
C LEU A 133 4.05 -41.89 78.22
N LYS A 134 5.19 -42.55 78.48
CA LYS A 134 5.39 -43.34 79.71
C LYS A 134 5.26 -42.46 80.97
N ALA A 135 5.78 -41.24 80.95
CA ALA A 135 5.67 -40.27 82.03
C ALA A 135 4.25 -39.76 82.27
N LYS A 136 3.40 -39.66 81.22
CA LYS A 136 1.98 -39.35 81.36
C LYS A 136 1.19 -40.53 81.92
N PHE A 137 1.47 -41.76 81.47
CA PHE A 137 0.80 -42.97 81.95
C PHE A 137 1.25 -43.40 83.35
N SER A 138 2.47 -43.07 83.79
CA SER A 138 2.92 -43.32 85.18
C SER A 138 2.44 -42.28 86.19
N LYS A 139 1.78 -41.21 85.71
CA LYS A 139 1.14 -40.17 86.53
C LYS A 139 -0.38 -40.35 86.64
N LEU A 140 -0.94 -41.34 85.95
CA LEU A 140 -2.23 -41.95 86.28
C LEU A 140 -2.00 -43.14 87.22
#